data_AF-A0AA35QSN5-F1
#
_entry.id   AF-A0AA35QSN5-F1
#
_cell.length_a   1.000
_cell.length_b   1.000
_cell.length_c   1.000
_cell.angle_alpha   90.00
_cell.angle_beta   90.00
_cell.angle_gamma   90.00
#
_symmetry.space_group_name_H-M   'P 1'
#
loop_
_entity.id
_entity.type
_entity.pdbx_description
1 polymer ?
#
loop_
_entity_poly.entity_id
_entity_poly.type
_entity_poly.pdbx_seq_one_letter_code
_entity_poly.pdbx_strand_id
1 'polypeptide(L)' 'MVNIKTLLDKAVSSELSEPDWETILDIVEEIKQKNVSVKNAVKEFRKKLLDPNSTVVYYTLTGLLYIHVR' A
#
# COMPACT_ATOMS: atom_id res chain seq x y z
N MET A 1 13.46 11.31 0.38
CA MET A 1 12.15 11.19 1.06
C MET A 1 11.40 10.06 0.39
N VAL A 2 11.04 9.01 1.12
CA VAL A 2 10.43 7.81 0.53
C VAL A 2 9.06 8.15 -0.03
N ASN A 3 8.80 7.72 -1.27
CA ASN A 3 7.56 8.02 -1.97
C ASN A 3 6.56 6.87 -1.79
N ILE A 4 5.68 7.01 -0.81
CA ILE A 4 4.64 6.02 -0.50
C ILE A 4 3.73 5.70 -1.69
N LYS A 5 3.48 6.68 -2.57
CA LYS A 5 2.66 6.44 -3.77
C LYS A 5 3.33 5.42 -4.69
N THR A 6 4.63 5.54 -4.92
CA THR A 6 5.39 4.63 -5.78
C THR A 6 5.46 3.22 -5.22
N LEU A 7 5.71 3.09 -3.91
CA LEU A 7 5.69 1.79 -3.23
C LEU A 7 4.30 1.16 -3.31
N LEU A 8 3.25 1.94 -3.05
CA LEU A 8 1.88 1.43 -3.12
C LEU A 8 1.50 1.02 -4.54
N ASP A 9 1.81 1.83 -5.56
CA ASP A 9 1.59 1.50 -6.97
C ASP A 9 2.24 0.17 -7.36
N LYS A 10 3.46 -0.10 -6.87
CA LYS A 10 4.13 -1.39 -7.06
C LYS A 10 3.42 -2.52 -6.31
N ALA A 11 3.12 -2.31 -5.04
CA ALA A 11 2.50 -3.30 -4.15
C ALA A 11 1.15 -3.83 -4.67
N VAL A 12 0.37 -2.97 -5.35
CA VAL A 12 -1.02 -3.26 -5.75
C VAL A 12 -1.20 -3.31 -7.26
N SER A 13 -0.13 -3.46 -8.04
CA SER A 13 -0.22 -3.52 -9.51
C SER A 13 -1.15 -4.64 -9.96
N SER A 14 -2.08 -4.32 -10.88
CA SER A 14 -3.00 -5.31 -11.46
C SER A 14 -2.32 -6.33 -12.36
N GLU A 15 -1.05 -6.11 -12.71
CA GLU A 15 -0.25 -7.04 -13.51
C GLU A 15 0.29 -8.22 -12.68
N LEU A 16 0.24 -8.10 -11.35
CA LEU A 16 0.69 -9.15 -10.44
C LEU A 16 -0.42 -10.20 -10.24
N SER A 17 -0.01 -11.46 -10.07
CA SER A 17 -0.90 -12.56 -9.70
C SER A 17 -1.38 -12.48 -8.24
N GLU A 18 -0.65 -11.76 -7.39
CA GLU A 18 -0.95 -11.50 -5.99
C GLU A 18 -0.34 -10.16 -5.55
N PRO A 19 -0.74 -9.60 -4.39
CA PRO A 19 -0.08 -8.40 -3.86
C PRO A 19 1.43 -8.64 -3.64
N ASP A 20 2.26 -7.64 -3.92
CA ASP A 20 3.70 -7.71 -3.58
C ASP A 20 3.86 -7.46 -2.06
N TRP A 21 3.92 -8.56 -1.32
CA TRP A 21 4.01 -8.59 0.14
C TRP A 21 5.29 -7.98 0.69
N GLU A 22 6.41 -8.11 -0.02
CA GLU A 22 7.68 -7.50 0.39
C GLU A 22 7.55 -5.97 0.37
N THR A 23 6.97 -5.42 -0.69
CA THR A 23 6.74 -3.97 -0.78
C THR A 23 5.72 -3.49 0.25
N ILE A 24 4.71 -4.30 0.60
CA ILE A 24 3.77 -3.99 1.70
C ILE A 24 4.50 -3.92 3.05
N LEU A 25 5.43 -4.85 3.32
CA LEU A 25 6.26 -4.83 4.53
C LEU A 25 7.20 -3.63 4.56
N ASP A 26 7.80 -3.26 3.43
CA ASP A 26 8.61 -2.04 3.30
C ASP A 26 7.79 -0.80 3.67
N ILE A 27 6.54 -0.71 3.17
CA ILE A 27 5.62 0.38 3.54
C ILE A 27 5.40 0.45 5.06
N VAL A 28 5.21 -0.70 5.72
CA VAL A 28 5.05 -0.78 7.18
C VAL A 28 6.29 -0.26 7.90
N GLU A 29 7.47 -0.69 7.48
CA GLU A 29 8.73 -0.27 8.08
C GLU A 29 8.99 1.22 7.88
N GLU A 30 8.69 1.77 6.70
CA GLU A 30 8.81 3.20 6.41
C GLU A 30 7.88 4.08 7.27
N ILE A 31 6.69 3.57 7.60
CA ILE A 31 5.75 4.22 8.54
C ILE A 31 6.30 4.13 9.97
N LYS A 32 6.78 2.96 10.41
CA LYS A 32 7.35 2.75 11.76
C LYS A 32 8.58 3.62 12.01
N GLN A 33 9.46 3.73 11.02
CA GLN A 33 10.66 4.56 11.07
C GLN A 33 10.36 6.07 10.94
N LYS A 34 9.09 6.44 10.72
CA LYS A 34 8.61 7.82 10.54
C LYS A 34 9.18 8.53 9.31
N ASN A 35 9.72 7.79 8.35
CA ASN A 35 10.13 8.30 7.05
C ASN A 35 8.92 8.73 6.20
N VAL A 36 7.75 8.11 6.47
CA VAL A 36 6.45 8.48 5.91
C VAL A 36 5.48 8.78 7.06
N SER A 37 4.79 9.92 7.00
CA SER A 37 3.74 10.21 7.99
C SER A 37 2.51 9.31 7.79
N VAL A 38 1.93 8.82 8.88
CA VAL A 38 0.70 8.01 8.86
C VAL A 38 -0.42 8.70 8.08
N LYS A 39 -0.58 10.02 8.27
CA LYS A 39 -1.58 10.82 7.55
C LYS A 39 -1.37 10.78 6.03
N ASN A 40 -0.12 10.84 5.56
CA ASN A 40 0.19 10.75 4.14
C ASN A 40 -0.05 9.33 3.62
N ALA A 41 0.37 8.30 4.36
CA ALA A 41 0.12 6.91 3.98
C ALA A 41 -1.38 6.64 3.82
N VAL A 42 -2.20 6.95 4.84
CA VAL A 42 -3.66 6.78 4.79
C VAL A 42 -4.29 7.52 3.61
N LYS A 43 -3.80 8.72 3.29
CA LYS A 43 -4.27 9.48 2.12
C LYS A 43 -4.04 8.72 0.82
N GLU A 44 -2.84 8.17 0.61
CA GLU A 44 -2.53 7.42 -0.62
C GLU A 44 -3.27 6.08 -0.69
N PHE A 45 -3.41 5.35 0.43
CA PHE A 45 -4.26 4.16 0.51
C PHE A 45 -5.72 4.47 0.12
N ARG A 46 -6.31 5.54 0.64
CA ARG A 46 -7.67 5.96 0.29
C ARG A 46 -7.84 6.24 -1.21
N LYS A 47 -6.83 6.83 -1.86
CA LYS A 47 -6.89 7.04 -3.31
C LYS A 47 -6.92 5.71 -4.07
N LYS A 48 -6.14 4.71 -3.63
CA LYS A 48 -6.12 3.39 -4.27
C LYS A 48 -7.38 2.57 -4.05
N LEU A 49 -8.08 2.77 -2.94
CA LEU A 49 -9.41 2.19 -2.73
C LEU A 49 -10.49 2.74 -3.68
N LEU A 50 -10.22 3.86 -4.37
CA LEU A 50 -11.10 4.45 -5.37
C LEU A 50 -10.63 4.17 -6.82
N ASP A 51 -9.66 3.27 -7.00
CA ASP A 51 -9.15 2.90 -8.32
C ASP A 51 -10.26 2.17 -9.13
N PRO A 52 -10.43 2.48 -10.42
CA PRO A 52 -11.42 1.80 -11.26
C PRO A 52 -11.11 0.31 -11.45
N ASN A 53 -9.87 -0.13 -11.24
CA ASN A 53 -9.48 -1.53 -11.37
C ASN A 53 -9.79 -2.31 -10.08
N SER A 54 -10.69 -3.29 -10.16
CA SER A 54 -11.10 -4.10 -9.01
C SER A 54 -9.97 -4.90 -8.39
N THR A 55 -8.99 -5.36 -9.18
CA THR A 55 -7.79 -6.05 -8.68
C THR A 55 -6.95 -5.12 -7.83
N VAL A 56 -6.73 -3.89 -8.27
CA VAL A 56 -6.00 -2.86 -7.51
C VAL A 56 -6.69 -2.60 -6.16
N VAL A 57 -8.01 -2.42 -6.16
CA VAL A 57 -8.79 -2.20 -4.94
C VAL A 57 -8.70 -3.41 -4.01
N TYR A 58 -8.84 -4.62 -4.55
CA TYR A 58 -8.74 -5.87 -3.79
C TYR A 58 -7.37 -6.04 -3.14
N TYR A 59 -6.28 -5.82 -3.89
CA TYR A 59 -4.92 -5.87 -3.36
C TYR A 59 -4.67 -4.78 -2.31
N THR A 60 -5.21 -3.58 -2.51
CA THR A 60 -5.13 -2.49 -1.53
C THR A 60 -5.82 -2.84 -0.21
N LEU A 61 -7.03 -3.40 -0.26
CA LEU A 61 -7.76 -3.86 0.92
C LEU A 61 -7.02 -4.99 1.64
N THR A 62 -6.49 -5.94 0.87
CA THR A 62 -5.71 -7.07 1.37
C THR A 62 -4.46 -6.61 2.11
N GLY A 63 -3.71 -5.66 1.52
CA GLY A 63 -2.55 -5.04 2.16
C GLY A 63 -2.92 -4.29 3.45
N LEU A 64 -4.02 -3.51 3.45
CA LEU A 64 -4.50 -2.83 4.66
C LEU A 64 -4.86 -3.80 5.79
N LEU A 65 -5.54 -4.90 5.48
CA LEU A 65 -5.88 -5.93 6.46
C LEU A 65 -4.60 -6.53 7.06
N TYR A 66 -3.61 -6.81 6.23
CA TYR A 66 -2.32 -7.34 6.67
C TYR A 66 -1.59 -6.36 7.61
N ILE A 67 -1.54 -5.07 7.24
CA ILE A 67 -0.95 -4.02 8.08
C ILE A 67 -1.66 -3.92 9.43
N HIS A 68 -2.99 -4.10 9.48
CA HIS A 68 -3.74 -4.02 10.73
C HIS A 68 -3.48 -5.20 11.68
N VAL A 69 -3.19 -6.39 11.14
CA VAL A 69 -2.99 -7.63 11.91
C VAL A 69 -1.55 -7.79 12.41
N ARG A 70 -0.61 -6.96 11.94
CA ARG A 70 0.83 -7.02 12.27
C ARG A 70 1.28 -5.84 13.13
#